data_AF-V7FAH3-F1
#
_entry.id   AF-V7FAH3-F1
#
_cell.length_a   1.000
_cell.length_b   1.000
_cell.length_c   1.000
_cell.angle_alpha   90.00
_cell.angle_beta   90.00
_cell.angle_gamma   90.00
#
_symmetry.space_group_name_H-M   'P 1'
#
loop_
_entity.id
_entity.type
_entity.pdbx_description
1 polymer ?
#
loop_
_entity_poly.entity_id
_entity_poly.type
_entity_poly.pdbx_seq_one_letter_code
_entity_poly.pdbx_strand_id
1 'polypeptide(L)' 'MTIAAIVRGADTDRHDLTPQSAGLLAISMGLRDLTPDDHEVLNHGFVIYDALYAWASGRKAETHSWPPATKPAAA' A
#
# COMPACT_ATOMS: atom_id res chain seq x y z
N MET A 1 -11.53 -1.81 8.87
CA MET A 1 -10.16 -1.26 8.86
C MET A 1 -10.17 0.07 8.14
N THR A 2 -9.61 1.11 8.74
CA THR A 2 -9.60 2.48 8.20
C THR A 2 -8.18 2.87 7.81
N ILE A 3 -8.04 3.87 6.93
CA ILE A 3 -6.73 4.43 6.57
C ILE A 3 -5.96 4.91 7.82
N ALA A 4 -6.66 5.47 8.81
CA ALA A 4 -6.04 5.97 10.04
C ALA A 4 -5.28 4.88 10.83
N ALA A 5 -5.75 3.63 10.82
CA ALA A 5 -5.05 2.53 11.48
C ALA A 5 -3.77 2.13 10.73
N ILE A 6 -3.80 2.17 9.39
CA ILE A 6 -2.63 1.86 8.54
C ILE A 6 -1.52 2.87 8.81
N VAL A 7 -1.86 4.16 8.72
CA VAL A 7 -0.93 5.28 8.94
C VAL A 7 -0.36 5.23 10.35
N ARG A 8 -1.21 5.02 11.37
CA ARG A 8 -0.75 4.87 12.75
C ARG A 8 0.28 3.75 12.89
N GLY A 9 0.04 2.59 12.31
CA GLY A 9 0.98 1.47 12.41
C GLY A 9 2.31 1.74 11.71
N ALA A 10 2.30 2.47 10.58
CA ALA A 10 3.52 2.86 9.88
C ALA A 10 4.32 3.92 10.67
N ASP A 11 3.66 4.97 11.16
CA ASP A 11 4.32 6.13 11.80
C ASP A 11 4.79 5.84 13.23
N THR A 12 4.29 4.78 13.87
CA THR A 12 4.62 4.44 15.26
C THR A 12 5.43 3.15 15.41
N ASP A 13 5.93 2.58 14.31
CA ASP A 13 6.63 1.28 14.30
C ASP A 13 5.80 0.15 14.93
N ARG A 14 4.48 0.25 14.80
CA ARG A 14 3.49 -0.72 15.27
C ARG A 14 2.87 -1.44 14.08
N HIS A 15 3.74 -2.10 13.32
CA HIS A 15 3.37 -2.82 12.10
C HIS A 15 2.36 -3.96 12.34
N ASP A 16 2.19 -4.39 13.59
CA ASP A 16 1.17 -5.33 14.03
C ASP A 16 -0.26 -4.77 13.99
N LEU A 17 -0.45 -3.44 13.96
CA LEU A 17 -1.77 -2.82 13.93
C LEU A 17 -2.55 -3.14 12.65
N THR A 18 -1.87 -3.17 11.50
CA THR A 18 -2.44 -3.62 10.23
C THR A 18 -1.38 -4.26 9.33
N PRO A 19 -1.71 -5.31 8.56
CA PRO A 19 -0.76 -5.92 7.61
C PRO A 19 -0.15 -4.95 6.59
N GLN A 20 -0.84 -3.85 6.29
CA GLN A 20 -0.46 -2.84 5.31
C GLN A 20 0.55 -1.83 5.86
N SER A 21 0.71 -1.72 7.18
CA SER A 21 1.53 -0.70 7.82
C SER A 21 3.01 -0.79 7.46
N ALA A 22 3.61 -1.98 7.49
CA ALA A 22 5.01 -2.16 7.11
C ALA A 22 5.26 -1.83 5.62
N GLY A 23 4.29 -2.15 4.74
CA GLY A 23 4.37 -1.82 3.32
C GLY A 23 4.31 -0.31 3.08
N LEU A 24 3.45 0.40 3.82
CA LEU A 24 3.39 1.86 3.76
C LEU A 24 4.72 2.50 4.20
N LEU A 25 5.31 2.04 5.32
CA LEU A 25 6.62 2.51 5.77
C LEU A 25 7.70 2.33 4.69
N ALA A 26 7.78 1.14 4.10
CA ALA A 26 8.76 0.83 3.06
C ALA A 26 8.63 1.74 1.84
N ILE A 27 7.40 2.02 1.40
CA ILE A 27 7.13 2.94 0.29
C ILE A 27 7.53 4.37 0.67
N SER A 28 7.17 4.85 1.86
CA SER A 28 7.50 6.21 2.30
C SER A 28 9.00 6.45 2.44
N MET A 29 9.76 5.47 2.95
CA MET A 29 11.22 5.53 2.98
C MET A 29 11.80 5.53 1.56
N GLY A 30 11.33 4.62 0.71
CA GLY A 30 11.78 4.56 -0.69
C GLY A 30 11.53 5.85 -1.46
N LEU A 31 10.39 6.53 -1.27
CA LEU A 31 10.12 7.82 -1.91
C LEU A 31 11.14 8.90 -1.53
N ARG A 32 11.56 8.94 -0.26
CA ARG A 32 12.59 9.89 0.21
C ARG A 32 13.97 9.60 -0.38
N ASP A 33 14.24 8.34 -0.71
CA ASP A 33 15.51 7.95 -1.33
C ASP A 33 15.56 8.24 -2.83
N LEU A 34 14.40 8.40 -3.49
CA LEU A 34 14.31 8.69 -4.93
C LEU A 34 14.61 10.14 -5.28
N THR A 35 14.25 11.09 -4.40
CA THR A 35 14.40 12.52 -4.67
C THR A 35 14.56 13.31 -3.36
N PRO A 36 15.46 14.31 -3.31
CA PRO A 36 15.56 15.22 -2.17
C PRO A 36 14.50 16.33 -2.19
N ASP A 37 13.66 16.43 -3.23
CA ASP A 37 12.59 17.42 -3.32
C ASP A 37 11.34 16.97 -2.54
N ASP A 38 11.12 17.58 -1.39
CA ASP A 38 9.98 17.29 -0.53
C ASP A 38 8.63 17.50 -1.23
N HIS A 39 8.51 18.43 -2.18
CA HIS A 39 7.27 18.63 -2.92
C HIS A 39 6.98 17.47 -3.85
N GLU A 40 8.02 16.91 -4.47
CA GLU A 40 7.90 15.73 -5.31
C GLU A 40 7.54 14.49 -4.48
N VAL A 41 8.16 14.31 -3.30
CA VAL A 41 7.82 13.25 -2.35
C VAL A 41 6.34 13.35 -1.93
N LEU A 42 5.87 14.55 -1.58
CA LEU A 42 4.48 14.77 -1.18
C LEU A 42 3.49 14.48 -2.32
N ASN A 43 3.80 14.93 -3.54
CA ASN A 43 2.93 14.70 -4.70
C ASN A 43 2.70 13.20 -4.94
N HIS A 44 3.77 12.39 -4.89
CA HIS A 44 3.66 10.94 -4.99
C HIS A 44 2.95 10.32 -3.76
N GLY A 45 3.27 10.82 -2.56
CA GLY A 45 2.67 10.38 -1.31
C GLY A 45 1.15 10.51 -1.32
N PHE A 46 0.61 11.64 -1.77
CA PHE A 46 -0.84 11.86 -1.84
C PHE A 46 -1.54 10.82 -2.72
N VAL A 47 -0.98 10.46 -3.88
CA VAL A 47 -1.55 9.41 -4.74
C VAL A 47 -1.63 8.07 -4.01
N ILE A 48 -0.61 7.71 -3.22
CA ILE A 48 -0.59 6.46 -2.45
C ILE A 48 -1.63 6.49 -1.33
N TYR A 49 -1.75 7.60 -0.60
CA TYR A 49 -2.76 7.75 0.44
C TYR A 49 -4.17 7.69 -0.12
N ASP A 50 -4.44 8.33 -1.25
CA ASP A 50 -5.73 8.29 -1.94
C ASP A 50 -6.08 6.87 -2.40
N ALA A 51 -5.12 6.15 -2.98
CA ALA A 51 -5.30 4.75 -3.39
C ALA A 51 -5.61 3.84 -2.19
N LEU A 52 -4.86 3.99 -1.09
CA LEU A 52 -5.09 3.23 0.14
C LEU A 52 -6.42 3.58 0.79
N TYR A 53 -6.82 4.86 0.79
CA TYR A 53 -8.12 5.30 1.28
C TYR A 53 -9.27 4.71 0.45
N ALA A 54 -9.18 4.79 -0.88
CA ALA A 54 -10.17 4.20 -1.78
C ALA A 54 -10.29 2.68 -1.59
N TRP A 55 -9.17 1.98 -1.42
CA TRP A 55 -9.16 0.56 -1.11
C TRP A 55 -9.81 0.26 0.25
N ALA A 56 -9.38 0.96 1.31
CA ALA A 56 -9.89 0.78 2.66
C ALA A 56 -11.39 1.11 2.78
N SER A 57 -11.92 1.97 1.91
CA SER A 57 -13.32 2.42 1.93
C SER A 57 -14.28 1.43 1.28
N GLY A 58 -13.87 0.68 0.25
CA GLY A 58 -14.83 -0.15 -0.50
C GLY A 58 -14.28 -1.42 -1.17
N ARG A 59 -12.97 -1.61 -1.27
CA ARG A 59 -12.37 -2.70 -2.07
C ARG A 59 -11.60 -3.74 -1.25
N LYS A 60 -11.82 -3.80 0.05
CA LYS A 60 -11.11 -4.73 0.96
C LYS A 60 -11.36 -6.22 0.66
N ALA A 61 -12.53 -6.56 0.10
CA ALA A 61 -12.89 -7.94 -0.22
C ALA A 61 -12.45 -8.35 -1.64
N GLU A 62 -11.93 -7.41 -2.43
CA GLU A 62 -11.52 -7.68 -3.80
C GLU A 62 -10.15 -8.36 -3.79
N THR A 63 -10.11 -9.59 -4.29
CA THR A 63 -8.88 -10.31 -4.59
C THR A 63 -8.56 -10.14 -6.07
N HIS A 64 -7.30 -9.92 -6.43
CA HIS A 64 -6.87 -9.93 -7.83
C HIS A 64 -7.19 -11.31 -8.44
N SER A 65 -8.31 -11.41 -9.16
CA SER A 65 -8.81 -12.63 -9.81
C SER A 65 -8.25 -12.80 -11.22
N TRP A 66 -7.07 -12.23 -11.48
CA TRP A 66 -6.36 -12.43 -12.75
C TRP A 66 -6.01 -13.92 -12.89
N PRO A 67 -6.55 -14.65 -13.88
CA PRO A 67 -6.23 -16.05 -14.04
C PRO A 67 -4.80 -16.19 -14.57
N PRO A 68 -3.86 -16.82 -13.84
CA PRO A 68 -2.67 -17.34 -14.51
C PRO A 68 -3.16 -18.47 -15.41
N ALA A 69 -3.03 -18.29 -16.74
CA ALA A 69 -3.39 -19.33 -17.69
C ALA A 69 -2.60 -20.61 -17.36
N THR A 70 -3.25 -21.56 -16.69
CA THR A 70 -2.68 -22.86 -16.39
C THR A 70 -2.77 -23.65 -17.68
N LYS A 71 -1.62 -23.84 -18.35
CA LYS A 71 -1.50 -24.78 -19.46
C LYS A 71 -1.98 -26.16 -18.95
N PRO A 72 -2.88 -26.87 -19.65
CA PRO A 72 -3.28 -28.20 -19.22
C PRO A 72 -2.05 -29.11 -19.23
N ALA A 73 -1.79 -29.80 -18.13
CA ALA A 73 -0.84 -30.89 -18.10
C ALA A 73 -1.37 -31.98 -19.06
N ALA A 74 -0.57 -32.32 -20.07
CA ALA A 74 -0.88 -33.39 -20.99
C ALA A 74 -0.97 -34.71 -20.21
N ALA A 75 -2.07 -35.45 -20.43
CA ALA A 75 -2.24 -36.84 -20.03
C ALA A 75 -1.62 -37.77 -21.08
#